data_AF-A0A0M4F6R8-F1
#
_entry.id   AF-A0A0M4F6R8-F1
#
_cell.length_a   1.000
_cell.length_b   1.000
_cell.length_c   1.000
_cell.angle_alpha   90.00
_cell.angle_beta   90.00
_cell.angle_gamma   90.00
#
_symmetry.space_group_name_H-M   'P 1'
#
loop_
_entity.id
_entity.type
_entity.pdbx_description
1 polymer ?
#
loop_
_entity_poly.entity_id
_entity_poly.type
_entity_poly.pdbx_seq_one_letter_code
_entity_poly.pdbx_strand_id
1 'polypeptide(L)'
;MRYFGGVEGGATHSRLVICDETGNAVGTTSGLGTNHWGIGIPECARRIADMVERAKEEANICKDTPLASLGLSLSGCEQEATNRDLEHELRSTFPNLAKSYAVSSDTMGSMYTASSIGGMVLISGTGSNCLLRNPDGSTANCGGWGNFLGDEGGAWFISYRAVKVVFDHLDNFEKSRFPIEQTWTLIREHFSIETRYDMLTHCYAKFDKPFFATLCKKLAIIADNGDQLAMSLFQEAGVHLARMIKALLPSVSKELVESGDLSVVCVGSVWSSFNLLKEAFIKELAKTSIAFNLKLVQITKSSAYGACYLGADSAKFNLPRNYADNFSVLYVYKGSAAASNGIAKAACNCE
;
A
#
# COMPACT_ATOMS: atom_id res chain seq x y z
N MET A 1 -1.44 -16.78 -29.98
CA MET A 1 -1.84 -16.04 -28.76
C MET A 1 -0.71 -16.10 -27.76
N ARG A 2 -0.29 -14.95 -27.21
CA ARG A 2 0.64 -14.86 -26.08
C ARG A 2 -0.14 -14.62 -24.79
N TYR A 3 0.42 -15.08 -23.68
CA TYR A 3 -0.16 -14.93 -22.34
C TYR A 3 0.86 -14.32 -21.40
N PHE A 4 0.43 -13.38 -20.56
CA PHE A 4 1.27 -12.66 -19.60
C PHE A 4 0.72 -12.92 -18.21
N GLY A 5 1.57 -13.35 -17.28
CA GLY A 5 1.17 -13.59 -15.90
C GLY A 5 1.65 -12.47 -14.98
N GLY A 6 0.89 -12.22 -13.93
CA GLY A 6 1.28 -11.36 -12.82
C GLY A 6 0.92 -11.97 -11.48
N VAL A 7 1.83 -11.88 -10.51
CA VAL A 7 1.61 -12.35 -9.13
C VAL A 7 1.72 -11.20 -8.15
N GLU A 8 0.70 -11.03 -7.32
CA GLU A 8 0.74 -10.26 -6.08
C GLU A 8 0.98 -11.23 -4.92
N GLY A 9 2.07 -11.02 -4.18
CA GLY A 9 2.49 -11.94 -3.13
C GLY A 9 2.71 -11.27 -1.79
N GLY A 10 1.94 -11.65 -0.77
CA GLY A 10 2.13 -11.19 0.61
C GLY A 10 2.62 -12.30 1.55
N ALA A 11 2.67 -11.99 2.84
CA ALA A 11 3.05 -12.97 3.88
C ALA A 11 2.03 -14.10 4.04
N THR A 12 0.72 -13.83 3.89
CA THR A 12 -0.35 -14.80 4.17
C THR A 12 -1.09 -15.28 2.93
N HIS A 13 -1.31 -14.40 1.96
CA HIS A 13 -2.08 -14.68 0.74
C HIS A 13 -1.37 -14.13 -0.48
N SER A 14 -1.65 -14.75 -1.62
CA SER A 14 -1.17 -14.32 -2.93
C SER A 14 -2.31 -14.39 -3.96
N ARG A 15 -2.21 -13.60 -5.01
CA ARG A 15 -3.13 -13.59 -6.16
C ARG A 15 -2.35 -13.64 -7.45
N LEU A 16 -2.91 -14.29 -8.45
CA LEU A 16 -2.35 -14.37 -9.78
C LEU A 16 -3.41 -13.98 -10.82
N VAL A 17 -2.96 -13.28 -11.86
CA VAL A 17 -3.74 -13.02 -13.08
C VAL A 17 -2.94 -13.45 -14.31
N ILE A 18 -3.62 -14.04 -15.29
CA ILE A 18 -3.10 -14.27 -16.64
C ILE A 18 -3.92 -13.40 -17.58
N CYS A 19 -3.23 -12.53 -18.32
CA CYS A 19 -3.79 -11.75 -19.42
C CYS A 19 -3.42 -12.35 -20.77
N ASP A 20 -4.32 -12.27 -21.75
CA ASP A 20 -3.97 -12.51 -23.15
C ASP A 20 -3.27 -11.29 -23.78
N GLU A 21 -2.85 -11.38 -25.04
CA GLU A 21 -2.18 -10.30 -25.77
C GLU A 21 -3.05 -9.05 -26.02
N THR A 22 -4.36 -9.14 -25.78
CA THR A 22 -5.30 -8.00 -25.83
C THR A 22 -5.47 -7.30 -24.49
N GLY A 23 -4.83 -7.80 -23.43
CA GLY A 23 -4.88 -7.23 -22.08
C GLY A 23 -6.05 -7.74 -21.24
N ASN A 24 -6.87 -8.64 -21.78
CA ASN A 24 -8.01 -9.21 -21.06
C ASN A 24 -7.54 -10.30 -20.09
N ALA A 25 -8.03 -10.28 -18.86
CA ALA A 25 -7.77 -11.35 -17.90
C ALA A 25 -8.53 -12.62 -18.33
N VAL A 26 -7.79 -13.69 -18.59
CA VAL A 26 -8.31 -14.99 -19.06
C VAL A 26 -8.21 -16.08 -17.99
N GLY A 27 -7.40 -15.87 -16.96
CA GLY A 27 -7.31 -16.75 -15.80
C GLY A 27 -6.92 -15.97 -14.56
N THR A 28 -7.49 -16.33 -13.41
CA THR A 28 -7.16 -15.73 -12.12
C THR A 28 -7.11 -16.79 -11.06
N THR A 29 -6.21 -16.69 -10.09
CA THR A 29 -6.28 -17.59 -8.95
C THR A 29 -5.78 -16.95 -7.66
N SER A 30 -6.12 -17.56 -6.53
CA SER A 30 -5.55 -17.22 -5.24
C SER A 30 -4.62 -18.35 -4.77
N GLY A 31 -3.72 -18.02 -3.87
CA GLY A 31 -2.78 -18.96 -3.27
C GLY A 31 -2.30 -18.53 -1.90
N LEU A 32 -1.47 -19.39 -1.31
CA LEU A 32 -0.80 -19.12 -0.04
C LEU A 32 0.19 -17.95 -0.18
N GLY A 33 0.63 -17.39 0.95
CA GLY A 33 1.66 -16.36 0.97
C GLY A 33 2.96 -16.78 0.27
N THR A 34 3.65 -15.83 -0.33
CA THR A 34 4.86 -16.03 -1.15
C THR A 34 6.04 -15.19 -0.66
N ASN A 35 5.99 -14.71 0.59
CA ASN A 35 7.13 -14.04 1.21
C ASN A 35 8.26 -15.06 1.49
N HIS A 36 9.33 -14.99 0.70
CA HIS A 36 10.43 -15.95 0.76
C HIS A 36 11.22 -15.90 2.07
N TRP A 37 11.19 -14.80 2.84
CA TRP A 37 11.84 -14.74 4.15
C TRP A 37 11.20 -15.71 5.15
N GLY A 38 9.90 -15.97 5.02
CA GLY A 38 9.18 -16.88 5.90
C GLY A 38 9.23 -18.34 5.47
N ILE A 39 9.33 -18.62 4.16
CA ILE A 39 9.14 -19.98 3.61
C ILE A 39 10.33 -20.50 2.80
N GLY A 40 11.32 -19.66 2.51
CA GLY A 40 12.43 -19.96 1.61
C GLY A 40 12.08 -19.79 0.13
N ILE A 41 13.11 -19.54 -0.68
CA ILE A 41 12.99 -19.34 -2.13
C ILE A 41 12.38 -20.57 -2.85
N PRO A 42 12.80 -21.83 -2.57
CA PRO A 42 12.25 -23.01 -3.27
C PRO A 42 10.74 -23.18 -3.09
N GLU A 43 10.25 -23.02 -1.85
CA GLU A 43 8.81 -23.13 -1.57
C GLU A 43 8.04 -21.94 -2.16
N CYS A 44 8.62 -20.74 -2.18
CA CYS A 44 8.05 -19.59 -2.87
C CYS A 44 7.88 -19.87 -4.37
N ALA A 45 8.93 -20.33 -5.05
CA ALA A 45 8.90 -20.69 -6.46
C ALA A 45 7.85 -21.78 -6.75
N ARG A 46 7.77 -22.81 -5.91
CA ARG A 46 6.77 -23.88 -6.02
C ARG A 46 5.34 -23.35 -5.91
N ARG A 47 5.05 -22.45 -4.96
CA ARG A 47 3.72 -21.83 -4.80
C ARG A 47 3.35 -20.96 -6.01
N ILE A 48 4.32 -20.25 -6.57
CA ILE A 48 4.11 -19.45 -7.80
C ILE A 48 3.79 -20.37 -8.98
N ALA A 49 4.56 -21.44 -9.17
CA ALA A 49 4.34 -22.39 -10.25
C ALA A 49 2.95 -23.06 -10.16
N ASP A 50 2.55 -23.50 -8.97
CA ASP A 50 1.22 -24.05 -8.70
C ASP A 50 0.10 -23.07 -9.07
N MET A 51 0.22 -21.79 -8.69
CA MET A 51 -0.77 -20.77 -9.06
C MET A 51 -0.86 -20.59 -10.57
N VAL A 52 0.28 -20.58 -11.28
CA VAL A 52 0.29 -20.42 -12.75
C VAL A 52 -0.38 -21.62 -13.41
N GLU A 53 -0.09 -22.85 -12.97
CA GLU A 53 -0.68 -24.06 -13.52
C GLU A 53 -2.19 -24.09 -13.32
N ARG A 54 -2.67 -23.83 -12.10
CA ARG A 54 -4.11 -23.76 -11.82
C ARG A 54 -4.83 -22.66 -12.62
N ALA A 55 -4.21 -21.49 -12.77
CA ALA A 55 -4.80 -20.42 -13.57
C ALA A 55 -4.80 -20.73 -15.08
N LYS A 56 -3.80 -21.48 -15.59
CA LYS A 56 -3.81 -21.99 -16.97
C LYS A 56 -4.94 -22.98 -17.18
N GLU A 57 -5.14 -23.90 -16.24
CA GLU A 57 -6.23 -24.88 -16.29
C GLU A 57 -7.61 -24.20 -16.36
N GLU A 58 -7.87 -23.24 -15.47
CA GLU A 58 -9.12 -22.46 -15.47
C GLU A 58 -9.32 -21.69 -16.78
N ALA A 59 -8.24 -21.16 -17.35
CA ALA A 59 -8.24 -20.43 -18.62
C ALA A 59 -8.28 -21.33 -19.87
N ASN A 60 -8.30 -22.66 -19.72
CA ASN A 60 -8.14 -23.64 -20.80
C ASN A 60 -6.88 -23.42 -21.66
N ILE A 61 -5.80 -22.94 -21.04
CA ILE A 61 -4.48 -22.79 -21.66
C ILE A 61 -3.74 -24.12 -21.53
N CYS A 62 -3.18 -24.64 -22.62
CA CYS A 62 -2.37 -25.86 -22.57
C CYS A 62 -1.21 -25.70 -21.57
N LYS A 63 -1.07 -26.66 -20.65
CA LYS A 63 -0.04 -26.66 -19.58
C LYS A 63 1.37 -26.39 -20.10
N ASP A 64 1.69 -26.94 -21.27
CA ASP A 64 3.00 -26.85 -21.93
C ASP A 64 3.23 -25.52 -22.64
N THR A 65 2.24 -24.62 -22.65
CA THR A 65 2.39 -23.27 -23.18
C THR A 65 3.07 -22.39 -22.14
N PRO A 66 4.35 -21.97 -22.32
CA PRO A 66 4.97 -21.03 -21.41
C PRO A 66 4.29 -19.66 -21.52
N LEU A 67 4.15 -18.96 -20.39
CA LEU A 67 3.79 -17.55 -20.42
C LEU A 67 4.89 -16.76 -21.17
N ALA A 68 4.50 -15.76 -21.95
CA ALA A 68 5.44 -14.86 -22.62
C ALA A 68 6.29 -14.10 -21.59
N SER A 69 5.68 -13.72 -20.46
CA SER A 69 6.38 -13.21 -19.28
C SER A 69 5.57 -13.48 -18.01
N LEU A 70 6.25 -13.57 -16.87
CA LEU A 70 5.65 -13.62 -15.54
C LEU A 70 6.24 -12.51 -14.67
N GLY A 71 5.44 -11.50 -14.37
CA GLY A 71 5.81 -10.49 -13.40
C GLY A 71 5.43 -10.90 -11.98
N LEU A 72 6.29 -10.58 -11.02
CA LEU A 72 6.18 -10.96 -9.62
C LEU A 72 6.32 -9.70 -8.77
N SER A 73 5.26 -9.29 -8.08
CA SER A 73 5.29 -8.20 -7.09
C SER A 73 5.06 -8.78 -5.71
N LEU A 74 6.16 -9.06 -5.00
CA LEU A 74 6.15 -9.88 -3.80
C LEU A 74 6.73 -9.12 -2.61
N SER A 75 6.18 -9.35 -1.43
CA SER A 75 6.74 -8.92 -0.15
C SER A 75 8.10 -9.58 0.08
N GLY A 76 9.14 -8.80 0.39
CA GLY A 76 10.51 -9.28 0.59
C GLY A 76 11.41 -9.10 -0.64
N CYS A 77 10.84 -8.76 -1.80
CA CYS A 77 11.56 -8.60 -3.07
C CYS A 77 12.07 -7.17 -3.31
N GLU A 78 12.61 -6.53 -2.28
CA GLU A 78 13.20 -5.18 -2.36
C GLU A 78 14.65 -5.20 -2.87
N GLN A 79 15.35 -6.33 -2.72
CA GLN A 79 16.77 -6.46 -3.08
C GLN A 79 16.96 -7.24 -4.39
N GLU A 80 17.72 -6.66 -5.31
CA GLU A 80 17.99 -7.23 -6.63
C GLU A 80 18.75 -8.57 -6.57
N ALA A 81 19.57 -8.80 -5.54
CA ALA A 81 20.24 -10.09 -5.34
C ALA A 81 19.20 -11.21 -5.12
N THR A 82 18.30 -11.01 -4.17
CA THR A 82 17.25 -11.99 -3.83
C THR A 82 16.25 -12.20 -4.96
N ASN A 83 15.95 -11.13 -5.71
CA ASN A 83 15.11 -11.20 -6.89
C ASN A 83 15.70 -12.12 -7.97
N ARG A 84 17.02 -12.03 -8.18
CA ARG A 84 17.75 -12.91 -9.11
C ARG A 84 17.79 -14.36 -8.63
N ASP A 85 17.93 -14.60 -7.33
CA ASP A 85 17.90 -15.96 -6.77
C ASP A 85 16.53 -16.62 -6.98
N LEU A 86 15.43 -15.88 -6.76
CA LEU A 86 14.08 -16.37 -7.03
C LEU A 86 13.83 -16.64 -8.51
N GLU A 87 14.26 -15.74 -9.41
CA GLU A 87 14.16 -15.97 -10.85
C GLU A 87 14.97 -17.22 -11.27
N HIS A 88 16.17 -17.40 -10.71
CA HIS A 88 17.00 -18.56 -10.99
C HIS A 88 16.33 -19.87 -10.57
N GLU A 89 15.75 -19.91 -9.37
CA GLU A 89 14.98 -21.06 -8.88
C GLU A 89 13.79 -21.38 -9.79
N LEU A 90 13.00 -20.36 -10.19
CA LEU A 90 11.88 -20.55 -11.10
C LEU A 90 12.30 -21.11 -12.46
N ARG A 91 13.40 -20.60 -13.03
CA ARG A 91 13.93 -21.07 -14.32
C ARG A 91 14.50 -22.47 -14.27
N SER A 92 15.17 -22.83 -13.19
CA SER A 92 15.83 -24.14 -13.04
C SER A 92 14.82 -25.24 -12.71
N THR A 93 13.89 -24.98 -11.79
CA THR A 93 12.91 -25.97 -11.31
C THR A 93 11.68 -26.07 -12.22
N PHE A 94 11.27 -24.96 -12.85
CA PHE A 94 10.07 -24.89 -13.71
C PHE A 94 10.37 -24.25 -15.09
N PRO A 95 11.20 -24.89 -15.93
CA PRO A 95 11.75 -24.28 -17.15
C PRO A 95 10.69 -23.89 -18.20
N ASN A 96 9.51 -24.50 -18.18
CA ASN A 96 8.41 -24.22 -19.11
C ASN A 96 7.34 -23.26 -18.53
N LEU A 97 7.59 -22.65 -17.37
CA LEU A 97 6.60 -21.80 -16.70
C LEU A 97 6.38 -20.47 -17.45
N ALA A 98 7.47 -19.75 -17.71
CA ALA A 98 7.49 -18.49 -18.44
C ALA A 98 8.82 -18.27 -19.18
N LYS A 99 8.79 -17.54 -20.30
CA LYS A 99 9.99 -17.22 -21.10
C LYS A 99 10.86 -16.15 -20.43
N SER A 100 10.25 -15.16 -19.79
CA SER A 100 10.93 -14.12 -19.01
C SER A 100 10.22 -13.87 -17.68
N TYR A 101 10.96 -13.30 -16.74
CA TYR A 101 10.45 -12.90 -15.42
C TYR A 101 10.77 -11.42 -15.19
N ALA A 102 9.97 -10.78 -14.34
CA ALA A 102 10.28 -9.46 -13.79
C ALA A 102 9.88 -9.47 -12.32
N VAL A 103 10.83 -9.26 -11.42
CA VAL A 103 10.60 -9.36 -9.98
C VAL A 103 10.69 -7.97 -9.36
N SER A 104 9.71 -7.61 -8.54
CA SER A 104 9.64 -6.35 -7.81
C SER A 104 9.00 -6.55 -6.43
N SER A 105 9.06 -5.51 -5.60
CA SER A 105 8.33 -5.51 -4.34
C SER A 105 6.82 -5.34 -4.56
N ASP A 106 6.05 -5.81 -3.59
CA ASP A 106 4.59 -5.61 -3.53
C ASP A 106 4.18 -4.14 -3.70
N THR A 107 4.92 -3.22 -3.09
CA THR A 107 4.71 -1.77 -3.15
C THR A 107 4.80 -1.25 -4.59
N MET A 108 5.77 -1.77 -5.35
CA MET A 108 5.93 -1.42 -6.76
C MET A 108 4.78 -1.98 -7.60
N GLY A 109 4.33 -3.21 -7.31
CA GLY A 109 3.16 -3.80 -7.98
C GLY A 109 1.88 -2.97 -7.83
N SER A 110 1.61 -2.44 -6.63
CA SER A 110 0.48 -1.52 -6.42
C SER A 110 0.62 -0.24 -7.25
N MET A 111 1.83 0.31 -7.36
CA MET A 111 2.10 1.48 -8.21
C MET A 111 1.85 1.19 -9.69
N TYR A 112 2.42 0.09 -10.20
CA TYR A 112 2.26 -0.34 -11.58
C TYR A 112 0.81 -0.68 -11.95
N THR A 113 -0.02 -0.99 -10.97
CA THR A 113 -1.46 -1.21 -11.21
C THR A 113 -2.19 0.10 -11.51
N ALA A 114 -1.72 1.22 -10.94
CA ALA A 114 -2.36 2.52 -11.06
C ALA A 114 -1.74 3.45 -12.11
N SER A 115 -0.47 3.24 -12.49
CA SER A 115 0.24 4.15 -13.41
C SER A 115 1.36 3.46 -14.19
N SER A 116 1.52 3.85 -15.46
CA SER A 116 2.63 3.43 -16.35
C SER A 116 3.92 4.21 -16.17
N ILE A 117 3.85 5.44 -15.64
CA ILE A 117 5.00 6.36 -15.58
C ILE A 117 5.62 6.46 -14.18
N GLY A 118 5.14 5.64 -13.24
CA GLY A 118 5.45 5.77 -11.82
C GLY A 118 4.42 6.62 -11.09
N GLY A 119 4.77 7.08 -9.89
CA GLY A 119 3.83 7.73 -8.99
C GLY A 119 4.31 7.65 -7.55
N MET A 120 3.39 7.94 -6.63
CA MET A 120 3.62 7.78 -5.21
C MET A 120 2.71 6.67 -4.66
N VAL A 121 3.21 5.83 -3.78
CA VAL A 121 2.42 4.87 -3.00
C VAL A 121 2.54 5.26 -1.55
N LEU A 122 1.40 5.42 -0.88
CA LEU A 122 1.33 5.68 0.56
C LEU A 122 0.59 4.54 1.25
N ILE A 123 1.36 3.71 1.92
CA ILE A 123 0.90 2.54 2.67
C ILE A 123 0.51 2.96 4.09
N SER A 124 -0.69 2.60 4.51
CA SER A 124 -1.12 2.62 5.91
C SER A 124 -1.96 1.37 6.22
N GLY A 125 -1.28 0.33 6.70
CA GLY A 125 -1.83 -0.95 7.13
C GLY A 125 -1.42 -1.23 8.57
N THR A 126 -0.87 -2.42 8.87
CA THR A 126 -0.26 -2.68 10.19
C THR A 126 0.86 -1.67 10.50
N GLY A 127 1.70 -1.38 9.51
CA GLY A 127 2.69 -0.29 9.54
C GLY A 127 2.40 0.78 8.48
N SER A 128 3.38 1.62 8.18
CA SER A 128 3.24 2.66 7.15
C SER A 128 4.53 2.89 6.36
N ASN A 129 4.38 3.32 5.11
CA ASN A 129 5.48 3.61 4.19
C ASN A 129 5.02 4.57 3.09
N CYS A 130 5.89 5.45 2.62
CA CYS A 130 5.68 6.25 1.43
C CYS A 130 6.81 6.03 0.44
N LEU A 131 6.50 5.64 -0.79
CA LEU A 131 7.47 5.42 -1.87
C LEU A 131 7.08 6.25 -3.08
N LEU A 132 8.03 7.04 -3.58
CA LEU A 132 7.97 7.72 -4.87
C LEU A 132 8.81 6.94 -5.88
N ARG A 133 8.31 6.84 -7.11
CA ARG A 133 9.09 6.44 -8.28
C ARG A 133 8.81 7.39 -9.42
N ASN A 134 9.87 7.98 -9.99
CA ASN A 134 9.79 8.83 -11.16
C ASN A 134 9.85 8.00 -12.47
N PRO A 135 9.50 8.59 -13.63
CA PRO A 135 9.57 7.91 -14.93
C PRO A 135 10.95 7.34 -15.26
N ASP A 136 12.03 8.07 -14.92
CA ASP A 136 13.43 7.68 -15.09
C ASP A 136 13.87 6.50 -14.20
N GLY A 137 13.00 6.02 -13.32
CA GLY A 137 13.26 4.92 -12.39
C GLY A 137 13.89 5.35 -11.07
N SER A 138 14.24 6.62 -10.89
CA SER A 138 14.68 7.13 -9.58
C SER A 138 13.57 6.96 -8.55
N THR A 139 13.96 6.62 -7.33
CA THR A 139 13.04 6.38 -6.22
C THR A 139 13.40 7.25 -5.01
N ALA A 140 12.41 7.58 -4.21
CA ALA A 140 12.60 8.20 -2.90
C ALA A 140 11.61 7.60 -1.90
N ASN A 141 12.03 7.44 -0.65
CA ASN A 141 11.25 6.75 0.37
C ASN A 141 11.18 7.56 1.68
N CYS A 142 10.03 7.51 2.36
CA CYS A 142 9.83 8.08 3.68
C CYS A 142 9.01 7.12 4.55
N GLY A 143 9.57 6.66 5.67
CA GLY A 143 8.94 5.66 6.54
C GLY A 143 9.37 4.24 6.19
N GLY A 144 8.55 3.24 6.52
CA GLY A 144 8.86 1.83 6.24
C GLY A 144 9.90 1.18 7.16
N TRP A 145 10.31 1.85 8.24
CA TRP A 145 11.34 1.37 9.17
C TRP A 145 10.82 0.44 10.28
N GLY A 146 9.51 0.16 10.28
CA GLY A 146 8.88 -0.67 11.29
C GLY A 146 8.64 0.05 12.62
N ASN A 147 8.06 -0.66 13.58
CA ASN A 147 7.47 -0.09 14.79
C ASN A 147 8.48 0.52 15.78
N PHE A 148 9.74 0.07 15.76
CA PHE A 148 10.74 0.62 16.66
C PHE A 148 11.31 1.96 16.17
N LEU A 149 11.23 2.23 14.87
CA LEU A 149 11.89 3.36 14.22
C LEU A 149 10.94 4.21 13.36
N GLY A 150 9.63 3.96 13.42
CA GLY A 150 8.63 4.65 12.62
C GLY A 150 7.24 4.02 12.69
N ASP A 151 6.68 3.69 11.52
CA ASP A 151 5.28 3.27 11.31
C ASP A 151 4.23 4.34 11.68
N GLU A 152 4.62 5.61 11.74
CA GLU A 152 3.69 6.69 12.03
C GLU A 152 2.56 6.73 11.01
N GLY A 153 1.34 6.85 11.49
CA GLY A 153 0.15 6.82 10.65
C GLY A 153 -0.38 5.42 10.30
N GLY A 154 0.33 4.35 10.66
CA GLY A 154 -0.17 2.96 10.56
C GLY A 154 -1.04 2.53 11.75
N ALA A 155 -1.68 1.37 11.63
CA ALA A 155 -2.56 0.80 12.67
C ALA A 155 -1.81 0.46 13.96
N TRP A 156 -0.55 0.01 13.86
CA TRP A 156 0.30 -0.17 15.03
C TRP A 156 0.50 1.16 15.78
N PHE A 157 0.83 2.23 15.07
CA PHE A 157 1.05 3.56 15.66
C PHE A 157 -0.21 4.06 16.37
N ILE A 158 -1.38 4.00 15.72
CA ILE A 158 -2.65 4.41 16.33
C ILE A 158 -2.93 3.63 17.63
N SER A 159 -2.73 2.32 17.59
CA SER A 159 -2.96 1.43 18.74
C SER A 159 -1.97 1.70 19.88
N TYR A 160 -0.69 1.86 19.55
CA TYR A 160 0.36 2.18 20.51
C TYR A 160 0.12 3.53 21.16
N ARG A 161 -0.25 4.55 20.38
CA ARG A 161 -0.58 5.89 20.89
C ARG A 161 -1.78 5.84 21.84
N ALA A 162 -2.80 5.05 21.53
CA ALA A 162 -3.93 4.85 22.45
C ALA A 162 -3.47 4.32 23.82
N VAL A 163 -2.65 3.25 23.82
CA VAL A 163 -2.10 2.67 25.06
C VAL A 163 -1.24 3.69 25.80
N LYS A 164 -0.35 4.40 25.09
CA LYS A 164 0.56 5.37 25.68
C LYS A 164 -0.20 6.53 26.35
N VAL A 165 -1.20 7.11 25.68
CA VAL A 165 -2.02 8.20 26.23
C VAL A 165 -2.77 7.76 27.48
N VAL A 166 -3.34 6.55 27.48
CA VAL A 166 -4.02 6.00 28.67
C VAL A 166 -3.03 5.78 29.82
N PHE A 167 -1.86 5.22 29.55
CA PHE A 167 -0.85 4.96 30.57
C PHE A 167 -0.33 6.26 31.19
N ASP A 168 -0.01 7.26 30.36
CA ASP A 168 0.47 8.56 30.82
C ASP A 168 -0.55 9.28 31.69
N HIS A 169 -1.84 9.20 31.31
CA HIS A 169 -2.92 9.78 32.10
C HIS A 169 -3.03 9.09 33.47
N LEU A 170 -2.99 7.75 33.49
CA LEU A 170 -3.11 6.96 34.72
C LEU A 170 -1.88 7.10 35.65
N ASP A 171 -0.69 7.37 35.09
CA ASP A 171 0.51 7.71 35.87
C ASP A 171 0.54 9.17 36.34
N ASN A 172 -0.42 9.99 35.90
CA ASN A 172 -0.37 11.45 36.06
C ASN A 172 0.93 12.06 35.47
N PHE A 173 1.54 11.38 34.51
CA PHE A 173 2.71 11.85 33.78
C PHE A 173 2.32 12.92 32.76
N GLU A 174 1.27 12.63 31.97
CA GLU A 174 0.64 13.59 31.07
C GLU A 174 -0.87 13.34 31.02
N LYS A 175 -1.67 14.34 31.40
CA LYS A 175 -3.13 14.20 31.40
C LYS A 175 -3.66 14.22 29.97
N SER A 176 -4.35 13.13 29.58
CA SER A 176 -5.17 13.13 28.36
C SER A 176 -6.11 14.33 28.30
N ARG A 177 -6.19 14.95 27.12
CA ARG A 177 -7.11 16.05 26.82
C ARG A 177 -8.58 15.60 26.81
N PHE A 178 -8.84 14.32 26.55
CA PHE A 178 -10.16 13.73 26.41
C PHE A 178 -10.35 12.58 27.42
N PRO A 179 -11.60 12.21 27.75
CA PRO A 179 -11.90 11.04 28.57
C PRO A 179 -11.19 9.78 28.06
N ILE A 180 -10.66 8.97 28.98
CA ILE A 180 -9.87 7.77 28.66
C ILE A 180 -10.64 6.47 28.84
N GLU A 181 -11.81 6.51 29.48
CA GLU A 181 -12.52 5.37 30.04
C GLU A 181 -12.93 4.35 28.99
N GLN A 182 -13.44 4.83 27.84
CA GLN A 182 -13.82 3.97 26.72
C GLN A 182 -12.60 3.33 26.05
N THR A 183 -11.56 4.12 25.78
CA THR A 183 -10.29 3.62 25.21
C THR A 183 -9.61 2.62 26.14
N TRP A 184 -9.60 2.88 27.45
CA TRP A 184 -9.04 1.96 28.45
C TRP A 184 -9.83 0.65 28.52
N THR A 185 -11.16 0.71 28.46
CA THR A 185 -12.01 -0.48 28.41
C THR A 185 -11.70 -1.33 27.17
N LEU A 186 -11.58 -0.70 26.00
CA LEU A 186 -11.19 -1.41 24.78
C LEU A 186 -9.80 -2.05 24.87
N ILE A 187 -8.81 -1.36 25.46
CA ILE A 187 -7.46 -1.91 25.67
C ILE A 187 -7.55 -3.14 26.57
N ARG A 188 -8.25 -3.05 27.70
CA ARG A 188 -8.44 -4.18 28.62
C ARG A 188 -9.08 -5.38 27.96
N GLU A 189 -10.18 -5.17 27.25
CA GLU A 189 -10.87 -6.25 26.52
C GLU A 189 -10.03 -6.83 25.38
N HIS A 190 -9.27 -5.99 24.67
CA HIS A 190 -8.46 -6.44 23.55
C HIS A 190 -7.29 -7.31 23.98
N PHE A 191 -6.56 -6.90 25.02
CA PHE A 191 -5.41 -7.63 25.53
C PHE A 191 -5.79 -8.64 26.63
N SER A 192 -7.06 -8.70 27.04
CA SER A 192 -7.53 -9.54 28.15
C SER A 192 -6.76 -9.24 29.45
N ILE A 193 -6.68 -7.96 29.80
CA ILE A 193 -5.94 -7.46 30.97
C ILE A 193 -6.85 -6.72 31.95
N GLU A 194 -6.51 -6.76 33.24
CA GLU A 194 -7.24 -6.03 34.28
C GLU A 194 -6.51 -4.74 34.68
N THR A 195 -5.18 -4.83 34.76
CA THR A 195 -4.31 -3.76 35.22
C THR A 195 -3.30 -3.35 34.14
N ARG A 196 -2.67 -2.18 34.33
CA ARG A 196 -1.58 -1.72 33.45
C ARG A 196 -0.35 -2.63 33.47
N TYR A 197 -0.11 -3.36 34.57
CA TYR A 197 1.04 -4.25 34.69
C TYR A 197 0.92 -5.47 33.77
N ASP A 198 -0.30 -5.97 33.58
CA ASP A 198 -0.57 -7.13 32.72
C ASP A 198 -0.18 -6.83 31.25
N MET A 199 -0.28 -5.56 30.83
CA MET A 199 0.12 -5.10 29.50
C MET A 199 1.60 -5.35 29.20
N LEU A 200 2.48 -5.39 30.21
CA LEU A 200 3.91 -5.61 30.02
C LEU A 200 4.17 -6.96 29.33
N THR A 201 3.34 -7.98 29.59
CA THR A 201 3.44 -9.27 28.91
C THR A 201 3.25 -9.13 27.40
N HIS A 202 2.32 -8.29 26.95
CA HIS A 202 2.04 -8.04 25.53
C HIS A 202 3.04 -7.11 24.86
N CYS A 203 3.80 -6.32 25.64
CA CYS A 203 4.85 -5.45 25.11
C CYS A 203 6.22 -6.14 25.03
N TYR A 204 6.48 -7.14 25.87
CA TYR A 204 7.79 -7.77 25.98
C TYR A 204 7.74 -9.28 25.70
N ALA A 205 7.18 -10.07 26.62
CA ALA A 205 7.29 -11.53 26.58
C ALA A 205 6.52 -12.19 25.43
N LYS A 206 5.39 -11.60 25.04
CA LYS A 206 4.46 -12.13 24.02
C LYS A 206 4.13 -11.07 22.97
N PHE A 207 5.11 -10.23 22.62
CA PHE A 207 4.89 -9.17 21.64
C PHE A 207 4.49 -9.74 20.28
N ASP A 208 3.32 -9.35 19.82
CA ASP A 208 2.77 -9.66 18.49
C ASP A 208 2.26 -8.36 17.88
N LYS A 209 3.04 -7.81 16.93
CA LYS A 209 2.74 -6.53 16.27
C LYS A 209 1.41 -6.57 15.50
N PRO A 210 1.14 -7.57 14.63
CA PRO A 210 -0.18 -7.71 14.00
C PRO A 210 -1.33 -7.70 15.01
N PHE A 211 -1.26 -8.52 16.07
CA PHE A 211 -2.30 -8.56 17.09
C PHE A 211 -2.50 -7.19 17.75
N PHE A 212 -1.42 -6.56 18.21
CA PHE A 212 -1.46 -5.23 18.82
C PHE A 212 -2.13 -4.19 17.90
N ALA A 213 -1.76 -4.19 16.62
CA ALA A 213 -2.31 -3.28 15.63
C ALA A 213 -3.81 -3.50 15.35
N THR A 214 -4.37 -4.69 15.67
CA THR A 214 -5.81 -4.94 15.48
C THR A 214 -6.70 -4.14 16.45
N LEU A 215 -6.13 -3.62 17.56
CA LEU A 215 -6.82 -2.64 18.41
C LEU A 215 -7.31 -1.42 17.60
N CYS A 216 -6.56 -1.00 16.58
CA CYS A 216 -6.92 0.11 15.68
C CYS A 216 -8.33 -0.05 15.08
N LYS A 217 -8.76 -1.28 14.78
CA LYS A 217 -10.10 -1.54 14.25
C LYS A 217 -11.18 -1.22 15.28
N LYS A 218 -10.95 -1.55 16.55
CA LYS A 218 -11.88 -1.22 17.65
C LYS A 218 -11.89 0.30 17.92
N LEU A 219 -10.72 0.94 17.85
CA LEU A 219 -10.59 2.39 17.98
C LEU A 219 -11.33 3.14 16.87
N ALA A 220 -11.25 2.67 15.62
CA ALA A 220 -12.00 3.25 14.50
C ALA A 220 -13.51 3.27 14.78
N ILE A 221 -14.06 2.16 15.30
CA ILE A 221 -15.50 2.03 15.60
C ILE A 221 -15.94 3.07 16.63
N ILE A 222 -15.19 3.26 17.72
CA ILE A 222 -15.58 4.26 18.73
C ILE A 222 -15.33 5.70 18.26
N ALA A 223 -14.34 5.93 17.41
CA ALA A 223 -14.11 7.23 16.78
C ALA A 223 -15.25 7.61 15.84
N ASP A 224 -15.76 6.68 15.03
CA ASP A 224 -16.95 6.89 14.19
C ASP A 224 -18.21 7.18 15.03
N ASN A 225 -18.25 6.68 16.28
CA ASN A 225 -19.31 6.97 17.25
C ASN A 225 -19.05 8.24 18.10
N GLY A 226 -18.02 9.03 17.78
CA GLY A 226 -17.76 10.34 18.38
C GLY A 226 -16.84 10.34 19.61
N ASP A 227 -16.14 9.23 19.92
CA ASP A 227 -15.12 9.23 20.98
C ASP A 227 -13.96 10.16 20.60
N GLN A 228 -13.80 11.24 21.37
CA GLN A 228 -12.87 12.33 21.03
C GLN A 228 -11.40 11.90 21.11
N LEU A 229 -11.06 11.00 22.05
CA LEU A 229 -9.70 10.47 22.17
C LEU A 229 -9.36 9.66 20.92
N ALA A 230 -10.19 8.69 20.56
CA ALA A 230 -9.99 7.88 19.38
C ALA A 230 -9.93 8.71 18.10
N MET A 231 -10.86 9.66 17.91
CA MET A 231 -10.80 10.60 16.78
C MET A 231 -9.45 11.35 16.72
N SER A 232 -8.94 11.82 17.86
CA SER A 232 -7.67 12.54 17.92
C SER A 232 -6.46 11.69 17.52
N LEU A 233 -6.49 10.38 17.81
CA LEU A 233 -5.45 9.43 17.40
C LEU A 233 -5.42 9.24 15.88
N PHE A 234 -6.59 9.17 15.24
CA PHE A 234 -6.69 9.12 13.77
C PHE A 234 -6.28 10.45 13.13
N GLN A 235 -6.61 11.58 13.77
CA GLN A 235 -6.12 12.88 13.31
C GLN A 235 -4.59 12.98 13.39
N GLU A 236 -3.97 12.51 14.47
CA GLU A 236 -2.51 12.40 14.60
C GLU A 236 -1.92 11.55 13.46
N ALA A 237 -2.50 10.38 13.21
CA ALA A 237 -2.11 9.52 12.09
C ALA A 237 -2.22 10.22 10.72
N GLY A 238 -3.31 10.96 10.48
CA GLY A 238 -3.53 11.75 9.27
C GLY A 238 -2.43 12.81 9.06
N VAL A 239 -1.98 13.47 10.12
CA VAL A 239 -0.84 14.41 10.06
C VAL A 239 0.43 13.69 9.61
N HIS A 240 0.75 12.53 10.19
CA HIS A 240 1.96 11.79 9.82
C HIS A 240 1.95 11.33 8.37
N LEU A 241 0.82 10.79 7.90
CA LEU A 241 0.66 10.37 6.51
C LEU A 241 0.83 11.54 5.52
N ALA A 242 0.28 12.72 5.84
CA ALA A 242 0.49 13.92 5.03
C ALA A 242 1.95 14.39 5.03
N ARG A 243 2.65 14.29 6.17
CA ARG A 243 4.08 14.62 6.27
C ARG A 243 4.94 13.70 5.42
N MET A 244 4.62 12.41 5.33
CA MET A 244 5.34 11.48 4.46
C MET A 244 5.24 11.87 2.98
N ILE A 245 4.07 12.29 2.51
CA ILE A 245 3.92 12.83 1.15
C ILE A 245 4.79 14.08 0.99
N LYS A 246 4.68 15.03 1.92
CA LYS A 246 5.44 16.29 1.88
C LYS A 246 6.95 16.06 1.83
N ALA A 247 7.45 15.08 2.57
CA ALA A 247 8.87 14.71 2.58
C ALA A 247 9.38 14.30 1.20
N LEU A 248 8.52 13.72 0.35
CA LEU A 248 8.89 13.23 -0.98
C LEU A 248 8.61 14.24 -2.10
N LEU A 249 7.84 15.30 -1.86
CA LEU A 249 7.53 16.32 -2.87
C LEU A 249 8.78 16.91 -3.56
N PRO A 250 9.91 17.21 -2.86
CA PRO A 250 11.11 17.73 -3.52
C PRO A 250 11.75 16.78 -4.54
N SER A 251 11.46 15.48 -4.44
CA SER A 251 12.00 14.43 -5.32
C SER A 251 11.09 14.11 -6.51
N VAL A 252 9.91 14.73 -6.61
CA VAL A 252 8.96 14.52 -7.70
C VAL A 252 9.48 15.16 -8.98
N SER A 253 9.62 14.37 -10.05
CA SER A 253 10.04 14.87 -11.35
C SER A 253 8.93 15.67 -12.03
N LYS A 254 9.30 16.61 -12.90
CA LYS A 254 8.34 17.40 -13.68
C LYS A 254 7.49 16.55 -14.62
N GLU A 255 8.09 15.53 -15.22
CA GLU A 255 7.40 14.58 -16.14
C GLU A 255 6.27 13.83 -15.42
N LEU A 256 6.48 13.47 -14.14
CA LEU A 256 5.48 12.75 -13.36
C LEU A 256 4.19 13.57 -13.11
N VAL A 257 4.28 14.91 -13.18
CA VAL A 257 3.20 15.84 -12.86
C VAL A 257 2.82 16.75 -14.03
N GLU A 258 3.26 16.41 -15.26
CA GLU A 258 2.98 17.20 -16.46
C GLU A 258 1.48 17.35 -16.74
N SER A 259 0.69 16.33 -16.37
CA SER A 259 -0.77 16.36 -16.44
C SER A 259 -1.44 17.34 -15.47
N GLY A 260 -0.68 17.90 -14.52
CA GLY A 260 -1.19 18.70 -13.41
C GLY A 260 -1.62 17.89 -12.18
N ASP A 261 -1.55 16.56 -12.25
CA ASP A 261 -1.89 15.65 -11.15
C ASP A 261 -0.70 14.74 -10.80
N LEU A 262 -0.47 14.53 -9.49
CA LEU A 262 0.31 13.43 -8.96
C LEU A 262 -0.64 12.37 -8.38
N SER A 263 -0.62 11.16 -8.95
CA SER A 263 -1.36 10.04 -8.37
C SER A 263 -0.64 9.48 -7.14
N VAL A 264 -1.36 9.42 -6.03
CA VAL A 264 -0.89 8.82 -4.78
C VAL A 264 -1.75 7.59 -4.50
N VAL A 265 -1.18 6.40 -4.66
CA VAL A 265 -1.87 5.12 -4.43
C VAL A 265 -1.90 4.84 -2.94
N CYS A 266 -3.09 4.95 -2.35
CA CYS A 266 -3.37 4.67 -0.96
C CYS A 266 -3.59 3.17 -0.75
N VAL A 267 -2.64 2.49 -0.10
CA VAL A 267 -2.68 1.05 0.15
C VAL A 267 -2.79 0.77 1.64
N GLY A 268 -3.60 -0.22 2.04
CA GLY A 268 -3.70 -0.67 3.44
C GLY A 268 -5.02 -0.29 4.12
N SER A 269 -5.36 -1.05 5.16
CA SER A 269 -6.69 -1.04 5.78
C SER A 269 -7.04 0.24 6.55
N VAL A 270 -6.06 1.05 6.96
CA VAL A 270 -6.32 2.30 7.70
C VAL A 270 -7.01 3.33 6.79
N TRP A 271 -6.81 3.25 5.47
CA TRP A 271 -7.50 4.10 4.50
C TRP A 271 -9.01 3.88 4.45
N SER A 272 -9.53 2.75 4.94
CA SER A 272 -10.98 2.56 5.13
C SER A 272 -11.56 3.56 6.14
N SER A 273 -10.74 4.14 7.00
CA SER A 273 -11.08 5.19 7.96
C SER A 273 -10.64 6.58 7.49
N PHE A 274 -10.55 6.81 6.16
CA PHE A 274 -10.10 8.10 5.63
C PHE A 274 -10.94 9.28 6.14
N ASN A 275 -12.23 9.10 6.41
CA ASN A 275 -13.09 10.11 7.05
C ASN A 275 -12.48 10.64 8.37
N LEU A 276 -11.88 9.76 9.19
CA LEU A 276 -11.26 10.11 10.47
C LEU A 276 -9.88 10.79 10.28
N LEU A 277 -9.17 10.47 9.20
CA LEU A 277 -7.86 11.04 8.87
C LEU A 277 -7.96 12.41 8.19
N LYS A 278 -9.02 12.60 7.39
CA LYS A 278 -9.11 13.59 6.31
C LYS A 278 -8.83 15.01 6.77
N GLU A 279 -9.51 15.49 7.80
CA GLU A 279 -9.38 16.89 8.22
C GLU A 279 -7.93 17.26 8.56
N ALA A 280 -7.30 16.45 9.41
CA ALA A 280 -5.93 16.68 9.86
C ALA A 280 -4.90 16.45 8.76
N PHE A 281 -5.11 15.44 7.92
CA PHE A 281 -4.29 15.17 6.73
C PHE A 281 -4.29 16.36 5.77
N ILE A 282 -5.46 16.90 5.42
CA ILE A 282 -5.60 18.03 4.49
C ILE A 282 -5.02 19.31 5.11
N LYS A 283 -5.28 19.55 6.39
CA LYS A 283 -4.71 20.69 7.12
C LYS A 283 -3.18 20.65 7.15
N GLU A 284 -2.58 19.47 7.24
CA GLU A 284 -1.14 19.31 7.22
C GLU A 284 -0.53 19.51 5.81
N LEU A 285 -1.21 19.02 4.76
CA LEU A 285 -0.83 19.30 3.37
C LEU A 285 -0.87 20.80 3.04
N ALA A 286 -1.90 21.51 3.51
CA ALA A 286 -2.08 22.95 3.30
C ALA A 286 -0.95 23.82 3.88
N LYS A 287 -0.10 23.28 4.76
CA LYS A 287 1.08 23.98 5.28
C LYS A 287 2.23 24.07 4.27
N THR A 288 2.07 23.49 3.07
CA THR A 288 3.09 23.48 2.02
C THR A 288 2.44 23.81 0.68
N SER A 289 3.07 24.68 -0.12
CA SER A 289 2.59 24.99 -1.46
C SER A 289 2.89 23.80 -2.38
N ILE A 290 1.86 23.26 -3.03
CA ILE A 290 1.96 22.13 -3.97
C ILE A 290 1.44 22.61 -5.31
N ALA A 291 2.30 22.61 -6.33
CA ALA A 291 2.01 23.19 -7.65
C ALA A 291 1.05 22.34 -8.52
N PHE A 292 0.71 21.14 -8.08
CA PHE A 292 -0.12 20.18 -8.81
C PHE A 292 -1.15 19.57 -7.85
N ASN A 293 -2.19 18.93 -8.38
CA ASN A 293 -3.15 18.22 -7.54
C ASN A 293 -2.53 16.93 -7.00
N LEU A 294 -2.94 16.52 -5.81
CA LEU A 294 -2.69 15.16 -5.32
C LEU A 294 -3.98 14.37 -5.50
N LYS A 295 -3.94 13.37 -6.38
CA LYS A 295 -5.06 12.46 -6.62
C LYS A 295 -4.85 11.21 -5.78
N LEU A 296 -5.49 11.17 -4.62
CA LEU A 296 -5.47 9.99 -3.76
C LEU A 296 -6.35 8.92 -4.40
N VAL A 297 -5.77 7.78 -4.73
CA VAL A 297 -6.45 6.67 -5.42
C VAL A 297 -6.32 5.37 -4.63
N GLN A 298 -7.33 4.52 -4.71
CA GLN A 298 -7.28 3.16 -4.14
C GLN A 298 -7.44 2.17 -5.28
N ILE A 299 -6.51 1.21 -5.38
CA ILE A 299 -6.62 0.15 -6.38
C ILE A 299 -7.87 -0.69 -6.13
N THR A 300 -8.64 -0.93 -7.18
CA THR A 300 -9.85 -1.77 -7.17
C THR A 300 -9.57 -3.14 -7.76
N LYS A 301 -8.48 -3.28 -8.52
CA LYS A 301 -7.94 -4.55 -9.00
C LYS A 301 -6.75 -4.97 -8.15
N SER A 302 -6.48 -6.28 -8.15
CA SER A 302 -5.31 -6.88 -7.51
C SER A 302 -4.02 -6.28 -8.06
N SER A 303 -3.00 -6.15 -7.21
CA SER A 303 -1.66 -5.70 -7.63
C SER A 303 -1.01 -6.68 -8.62
N ALA A 304 -1.59 -7.89 -8.79
CA ALA A 304 -1.20 -8.87 -9.78
C ALA A 304 -1.35 -8.31 -11.22
N TYR A 305 -2.27 -7.38 -11.46
CA TYR A 305 -2.35 -6.68 -12.74
C TYR A 305 -1.11 -5.81 -12.98
N GLY A 306 -0.69 -5.02 -11.99
CA GLY A 306 0.55 -4.25 -12.07
C GLY A 306 1.79 -5.14 -12.25
N ALA A 307 1.83 -6.30 -11.58
CA ALA A 307 2.87 -7.29 -11.82
C ALA A 307 2.85 -7.81 -13.27
N CYS A 308 1.67 -8.14 -13.80
CA CYS A 308 1.51 -8.57 -15.20
C CYS A 308 2.01 -7.51 -16.19
N TYR A 309 1.68 -6.24 -15.93
CA TYR A 309 2.14 -5.10 -16.73
C TYR A 309 3.66 -4.94 -16.70
N LEU A 310 4.26 -5.06 -15.52
CA LEU A 310 5.71 -5.06 -15.35
C LEU A 310 6.38 -6.19 -16.16
N GLY A 311 5.83 -7.41 -16.11
CA GLY A 311 6.31 -8.54 -16.90
C GLY A 311 6.24 -8.26 -18.40
N ALA A 312 5.11 -7.74 -18.88
CA ALA A 312 4.94 -7.36 -20.29
C ALA A 312 5.93 -6.28 -20.73
N ASP A 313 6.14 -5.24 -19.92
CA ASP A 313 7.12 -4.17 -20.18
C ASP A 313 8.55 -4.70 -20.25
N SER A 314 8.94 -5.57 -19.31
CA SER A 314 10.24 -6.23 -19.31
C SER A 314 10.45 -7.10 -20.56
N ALA A 315 9.39 -7.76 -21.03
CA ALA A 315 9.38 -8.51 -22.29
C ALA A 315 9.26 -7.62 -23.55
N LYS A 316 9.28 -6.29 -23.41
CA LYS A 316 9.12 -5.31 -24.50
C LYS A 316 7.83 -5.51 -25.31
N PHE A 317 6.75 -5.91 -24.62
CA PHE A 317 5.43 -6.07 -25.20
C PHE A 317 4.49 -4.98 -24.68
N ASN A 318 3.95 -4.17 -25.59
CA ASN A 318 2.95 -3.16 -25.24
C ASN A 318 1.58 -3.80 -25.02
N LEU A 319 1.41 -4.44 -23.85
CA LEU A 319 0.13 -5.01 -23.45
C LEU A 319 -0.90 -3.89 -23.30
N PRO A 320 -2.08 -3.96 -23.96
CA PRO A 320 -3.14 -2.97 -23.76
C PRO A 320 -3.58 -2.90 -22.29
N ARG A 321 -3.77 -1.69 -21.77
CA ARG A 321 -4.12 -1.42 -20.36
C ARG A 321 -5.19 -0.35 -20.30
N ASN A 322 -6.13 -0.51 -19.37
CA ASN A 322 -7.04 0.56 -18.96
C ASN A 322 -6.80 0.89 -17.48
N TYR A 323 -5.85 1.79 -17.21
CA TYR A 323 -5.52 2.19 -15.84
C TYR A 323 -6.69 2.81 -15.09
N ALA A 324 -7.61 3.49 -15.79
CA ALA A 324 -8.77 4.12 -15.17
C ALA A 324 -9.71 3.09 -14.51
N ASP A 325 -9.72 1.84 -14.99
CA ASP A 325 -10.51 0.76 -14.40
C ASP A 325 -9.83 0.09 -13.21
N ASN A 326 -8.56 0.43 -12.95
CA ASN A 326 -7.75 -0.27 -11.95
C ASN A 326 -7.81 0.38 -10.56
N PHE A 327 -8.37 1.58 -10.46
CA PHE A 327 -8.47 2.31 -9.20
C PHE A 327 -9.73 3.18 -9.13
N SER A 328 -10.14 3.50 -7.90
CA SER A 328 -11.11 4.54 -7.61
C SER A 328 -10.41 5.77 -7.02
N VAL A 329 -11.01 6.95 -7.18
CA VAL A 329 -10.49 8.18 -6.60
C VAL A 329 -11.08 8.34 -5.21
N LEU A 330 -10.23 8.27 -4.18
CA LEU A 330 -10.60 8.50 -2.79
C LEU A 330 -10.81 9.99 -2.51
N TYR A 331 -9.89 10.82 -3.02
CA TYR A 331 -9.93 12.27 -2.82
C TYR A 331 -9.00 12.99 -3.80
N VAL A 332 -9.32 14.25 -4.13
CA VAL A 332 -8.43 15.13 -4.90
C VAL A 332 -8.11 16.36 -4.07
N TYR A 333 -6.85 16.49 -3.64
CA TYR A 333 -6.35 17.72 -3.04
C TYR A 333 -5.94 18.69 -4.16
N LYS A 334 -6.51 19.89 -4.16
CA LYS A 334 -6.23 20.91 -5.17
C LYS A 334 -4.96 21.68 -4.84
N GLY A 335 -3.98 21.61 -5.74
CA GLY A 335 -2.75 22.39 -5.64
C GLY A 335 -2.97 23.87 -5.91
N SER A 336 -1.99 24.70 -5.53
CA SER A 336 -2.06 26.16 -5.64
C SER A 336 -2.13 26.66 -7.09
N ALA A 337 -1.47 25.99 -8.04
CA ALA A 337 -1.55 26.35 -9.46
C ALA A 337 -2.79 25.79 -10.18
N ALA A 338 -3.45 24.77 -9.62
CA ALA A 338 -4.69 24.22 -10.17
C ALA A 338 -5.91 25.09 -9.81
N ALA A 339 -5.84 25.84 -8.71
CA ALA A 339 -6.90 26.76 -8.29
C ALA A 339 -7.02 27.99 -9.21
N SER A 340 -5.93 28.43 -9.87
CA SER A 340 -5.93 29.59 -10.76
C SER A 340 -6.53 29.33 -12.15
N ASN A 341 -6.60 28.07 -12.60
CA ASN A 341 -7.20 27.73 -13.90
C ASN A 341 -8.73 27.65 -13.87
N GLY A 342 -9.36 27.77 -12.70
CA GLY A 342 -10.82 27.81 -12.52
C GLY A 342 -11.45 29.21 -12.61
N ILE A 343 -10.65 30.27 -12.73
CA ILE A 343 -11.14 31.65 -12.88
C ILE A 343 -10.97 32.05 -14.35
N ALA A 344 -11.82 31.49 -15.21
CA ALA A 344 -12.01 32.03 -16.55
C ALA A 344 -12.61 33.43 -16.43
N LYS A 345 -11.83 34.42 -16.87
CA LYS A 345 -12.16 35.84 -17.11
C LYS A 345 -13.68 36.12 -17.24
N ALA A 346 -14.30 36.57 -16.16
CA ALA A 346 -15.43 37.49 -16.27
C ALA A 346 -14.84 38.87 -16.63
N ALA A 347 -14.70 39.13 -17.92
CA ALA A 347 -14.42 40.48 -18.41
C ALA A 347 -15.66 41.35 -18.12
N CYS A 348 -15.56 42.15 -17.07
CA CYS A 348 -16.49 43.23 -16.81
C CYS A 348 -16.13 44.36 -17.79
N ASN A 349 -16.86 44.46 -18.90
CA ASN A 349 -16.88 45.67 -19.71
C ASN A 349 -17.80 46.67 -19.02
N CYS A 350 -17.21 47.71 -18.43
CA CYS A 350 -17.92 48.96 -18.18
C CYS A 350 -17.66 49.87 -19.38
N GLU A 351 -18.72 50.21 -20.11
CA GLU A 351 -18.87 51.53 -20.74
C GLU A 351 -19.58 52.47 -19.75
#